data_AF-A0A846D969-F1
#
_entry.id   AF-A0A846D969-F1
#
_cell.length_a   1.000
_cell.length_b   1.000
_cell.length_c   1.000
_cell.angle_alpha   90.00
_cell.angle_beta   90.00
_cell.angle_gamma   90.00
#
_symmetry.space_group_name_H-M   'P 1'
#
loop_
_entity.id
_entity.type
_entity.pdbx_description
1 polymer ?
#
loop_
_entity_poly.entity_id
_entity_poly.type
_entity_poly.pdbx_seq_one_letter_code
_entity_poly.pdbx_strand_id
1 'polypeptide(L)'
;MVRRMNSHSELWKSQKWKKLRQNLFRLQRRIYKAVQAGDLRKARSLQKLIMKSRSAQLLAVRQVTQLNQGKRTAGIDGKENLNYRERIELVDNLNHYGHTWFHSGLREVPIPKKNGKTRMLKIPTIADRAWQCLVKYTLEPAHEAIFHARSYGFRTGRGAHDAQMYIFTNLNKGKKGITKRVIELDIKKCFDRISHKSIMDRLIAPAHVKKGVFRCLKAGISPEFPEQGTPQGGVVSPLLANIALDGIEDIHPSVRYADDMVIFLKPKDDAGKILQKVEKFLEERGLEISQEKTKITKTTDGFDFLGWQMRVKPSGTFHCKPSADNHRKIREKIKAVVNSSNYGAKVKAKKLAPIVRGWRNYHKWCDMSDSRDSLWFPNKAAKRKFLIEKKMNRYEAVELCKKAFPTVRTKRFGHTMVTGTKSPYDGDLVYWSKRKSTLYDNHTSKALKRQNHSCEYCGLMFNCDESVHLHHVDGNHDNWKLKNLAAIHQSCHQQIHWSKPKGKPRG
;
A
#
# COMPACT_ATOMS: atom_id res chain seq x y z
N MET A 1 32.96 -39.15 -8.66
CA MET A 1 32.70 -37.81 -8.09
C MET A 1 31.21 -37.48 -8.25
N VAL A 2 30.37 -37.83 -7.27
CA VAL A 2 28.91 -37.61 -7.37
C VAL A 2 28.63 -36.12 -7.20
N ARG A 3 28.23 -35.42 -8.28
CA ARG A 3 27.68 -34.07 -8.19
C ARG A 3 26.45 -34.15 -7.28
N ARG A 4 26.54 -33.65 -6.04
CA ARG A 4 25.37 -33.42 -5.18
C ARG A 4 24.37 -32.59 -5.99
N MET A 5 23.25 -33.19 -6.39
CA MET A 5 22.13 -32.42 -6.94
C MET A 5 21.63 -31.51 -5.82
N ASN A 6 21.85 -30.20 -5.98
CA ASN A 6 21.35 -29.22 -5.02
C ASN A 6 19.84 -29.40 -4.86
N SER A 7 19.37 -29.44 -3.61
CA SER A 7 17.94 -29.48 -3.35
C SER A 7 17.28 -28.20 -3.85
N HIS A 8 16.01 -28.27 -4.27
CA HIS A 8 15.24 -27.09 -4.69
C HIS A 8 15.21 -25.98 -3.62
N SER A 9 15.30 -26.37 -2.34
CA SER A 9 15.45 -25.45 -1.21
C SER A 9 16.79 -24.69 -1.24
N GLU A 10 17.91 -25.40 -1.47
CA GLU A 10 19.23 -24.78 -1.62
C GLU A 10 19.29 -23.88 -2.85
N LEU A 11 18.73 -24.31 -3.98
CA LEU A 11 18.65 -23.50 -5.20
C LEU A 11 17.90 -22.19 -4.94
N TRP A 12 16.79 -22.20 -4.21
CA TRP A 12 16.04 -20.98 -3.87
C TRP A 12 16.76 -20.10 -2.86
N LYS A 13 17.30 -20.69 -1.78
CA LYS A 13 17.96 -19.95 -0.70
C LYS A 13 19.30 -19.35 -1.12
N SER A 14 20.06 -20.03 -1.97
CA SER A 14 21.37 -19.59 -2.47
C SER A 14 21.32 -18.48 -3.53
N GLN A 15 20.13 -18.12 -4.01
CA GLN A 15 19.98 -17.03 -4.97
C GLN A 15 20.59 -15.73 -4.44
N LYS A 16 21.32 -15.01 -5.31
CA LYS A 16 21.95 -13.72 -4.99
C LYS A 16 20.91 -12.58 -5.00
N TRP A 17 19.94 -12.64 -4.08
CA TRP A 17 18.76 -11.75 -4.03
C TRP A 17 19.07 -10.25 -4.05
N LYS A 18 20.22 -9.83 -3.49
CA LYS A 18 20.73 -8.45 -3.57
C LYS A 18 20.99 -8.06 -5.03
N LYS A 19 21.75 -8.88 -5.76
CA LYS A 19 22.12 -8.66 -7.17
C LYS A 19 20.89 -8.67 -8.06
N LEU A 20 19.94 -9.59 -7.82
CA LEU A 20 18.69 -9.65 -8.58
C LEU A 20 17.89 -8.34 -8.45
N ARG A 21 17.80 -7.77 -7.25
CA ARG A 21 17.13 -6.49 -7.01
C ARG A 21 17.83 -5.32 -7.70
N GLN A 22 19.16 -5.25 -7.60
CA GLN A 22 19.94 -4.22 -8.27
C GLN A 22 19.74 -4.27 -9.79
N ASN A 23 19.74 -5.48 -10.37
CA ASN A 23 19.53 -5.68 -11.81
C ASN A 23 18.15 -5.19 -12.25
N LEU A 24 17.08 -5.59 -11.53
CA LEU A 24 15.72 -5.15 -11.85
C LEU A 24 15.61 -3.63 -11.74
N PHE A 25 16.05 -3.05 -10.62
CA PHE A 25 15.96 -1.62 -10.38
C PHE A 25 16.75 -0.80 -11.42
N ARG A 26 17.92 -1.29 -11.87
CA ARG A 26 18.67 -0.67 -12.98
C ARG A 26 17.86 -0.62 -14.26
N LEU A 27 17.14 -1.67 -14.61
CA LEU A 27 16.27 -1.68 -15.80
C LEU A 27 15.08 -0.74 -15.65
N GLN A 28 14.44 -0.74 -14.47
CA GLN A 28 13.31 0.14 -14.18
C GLN A 28 13.68 1.63 -14.27
N ARG A 29 14.84 2.03 -13.73
CA ARG A 29 15.37 3.40 -13.90
C ARG A 29 15.61 3.78 -15.35
N ARG A 30 16.12 2.84 -16.16
CA ARG A 30 16.34 3.09 -17.60
C ARG A 30 15.03 3.26 -18.35
N ILE A 31 13.97 2.52 -17.99
CA ILE A 31 12.62 2.70 -18.54
C ILE A 31 12.09 4.08 -18.17
N TYR A 32 12.15 4.44 -16.89
CA TYR A 32 11.71 5.76 -16.41
C TYR A 32 12.40 6.90 -17.17
N LYS A 33 13.73 6.88 -17.27
CA LYS A 33 14.50 7.88 -18.03
C LYS A 33 14.17 7.91 -19.52
N ALA A 34 13.94 6.75 -20.14
CA ALA A 34 13.58 6.69 -21.56
C ALA A 34 12.22 7.35 -21.82
N VAL A 35 11.23 7.12 -20.96
CA VAL A 35 9.91 7.77 -21.08
C VAL A 35 10.02 9.27 -20.82
N GLN A 36 10.79 9.71 -19.82
CA GLN A 36 11.04 11.13 -19.59
C GLN A 36 11.68 11.84 -20.79
N ALA A 37 12.55 11.14 -21.53
CA ALA A 37 13.18 11.65 -22.75
C ALA A 37 12.31 11.51 -24.00
N GLY A 38 11.07 11.01 -23.89
CA GLY A 38 10.17 10.76 -25.04
C GLY A 38 10.52 9.52 -25.88
N ASP A 39 11.55 8.75 -25.51
CA ASP A 39 12.00 7.56 -26.25
C ASP A 39 11.18 6.32 -25.86
N LEU A 40 9.96 6.25 -26.39
CA LEU A 40 9.03 5.14 -26.18
C LEU A 40 9.54 3.83 -26.81
N ARG A 41 10.39 3.89 -27.86
CA ARG A 41 10.94 2.71 -28.51
C ARG A 41 11.91 1.98 -27.56
N LYS A 42 12.82 2.72 -26.94
CA LYS A 42 13.75 2.19 -25.94
C LYS A 42 13.04 1.75 -24.67
N ALA A 43 12.05 2.51 -24.20
CA ALA A 43 11.23 2.10 -23.06
C ALA A 43 10.58 0.72 -23.32
N ARG A 44 9.94 0.54 -24.48
CA ARG A 44 9.35 -0.76 -24.88
C ARG A 44 10.40 -1.86 -24.99
N SER A 45 11.58 -1.59 -25.57
CA SER A 45 12.66 -2.58 -25.66
C SER A 45 13.11 -3.07 -24.27
N LEU A 46 13.32 -2.15 -23.34
CA LEU A 46 13.67 -2.47 -21.95
C LEU A 46 12.56 -3.22 -21.22
N GLN A 47 11.30 -2.91 -21.50
CA GLN A 47 10.16 -3.66 -20.97
C GLN A 47 10.18 -5.13 -21.44
N LYS A 48 10.48 -5.39 -22.72
CA LYS A 48 10.68 -6.77 -23.22
C LYS A 48 11.81 -7.48 -22.46
N LEU A 49 12.88 -6.75 -22.14
CA LEU A 49 14.02 -7.30 -21.40
C LEU A 49 13.65 -7.66 -19.95
N ILE A 50 12.82 -6.87 -19.27
CA ILE A 50 12.34 -7.20 -17.91
C ILE A 50 11.51 -8.49 -17.92
N MET A 51 10.61 -8.66 -18.89
CA MET A 51 9.77 -9.87 -19.00
C MET A 51 10.60 -11.16 -19.12
N LYS A 52 11.72 -11.11 -19.85
CA LYS A 52 12.66 -12.25 -20.02
C LYS A 52 13.70 -12.36 -18.88
N SER A 53 13.78 -11.39 -17.99
CA SER A 53 14.83 -11.36 -16.98
C SER A 53 14.55 -12.36 -15.86
N ARG A 54 15.46 -13.33 -15.68
CA ARG A 54 15.42 -14.26 -14.54
C ARG A 54 15.39 -13.52 -13.19
N SER A 55 16.04 -12.35 -13.11
CA SER A 55 16.01 -11.52 -11.91
C SER A 55 14.60 -11.02 -11.60
N ALA A 56 13.87 -10.55 -12.61
CA ALA A 56 12.52 -10.04 -12.44
C ALA A 56 11.53 -11.16 -12.10
N GLN A 57 11.62 -12.31 -12.79
CA GLN A 57 10.76 -13.47 -12.57
C GLN A 57 10.92 -14.04 -11.15
N LEU A 58 12.15 -14.24 -10.67
CA LEU A 58 12.42 -14.70 -9.31
C LEU A 58 11.88 -13.75 -8.25
N LEU A 59 12.05 -12.44 -8.46
CA LEU A 59 11.52 -11.42 -7.55
C LEU A 59 10.00 -11.36 -7.56
N ALA A 60 9.36 -11.57 -8.71
CA ALA A 60 7.89 -11.59 -8.83
C ALA A 60 7.29 -12.78 -8.06
N VAL A 61 7.84 -13.98 -8.27
CA VAL A 61 7.41 -15.19 -7.54
C VAL A 61 7.65 -15.03 -6.04
N ARG A 62 8.81 -14.51 -5.64
CA ARG A 62 9.11 -14.24 -4.22
C ARG A 62 8.15 -13.21 -3.61
N GLN A 63 7.83 -12.14 -4.34
CA GLN A 63 6.93 -11.10 -3.86
C GLN A 63 5.57 -11.69 -3.52
N VAL A 64 4.99 -12.47 -4.43
CA VAL A 64 3.65 -13.05 -4.28
C VAL A 64 3.62 -14.16 -3.22
N THR A 65 4.63 -15.03 -3.20
CA THR A 65 4.61 -16.22 -2.32
C THR A 65 5.14 -15.96 -0.91
N GLN A 66 5.99 -14.94 -0.71
CA GLN A 66 6.69 -14.76 0.57
C GLN A 66 6.48 -13.39 1.23
N LEU A 67 6.29 -12.31 0.46
CA LEU A 67 6.30 -10.93 0.98
C LEU A 67 4.91 -10.30 1.06
N ASN A 68 4.03 -10.56 0.10
CA ASN A 68 2.68 -10.01 0.09
C ASN A 68 1.87 -10.42 1.33
N GLN A 69 1.02 -9.51 1.83
CA GLN A 69 0.15 -9.79 2.97
C GLN A 69 -0.86 -10.91 2.65
N GLY A 70 -1.41 -10.92 1.44
CA GLY A 70 -2.34 -11.94 0.92
C GLY A 70 -1.68 -13.19 0.35
N LYS A 71 -0.42 -13.51 0.73
CA LYS A 71 0.33 -14.65 0.18
C LYS A 71 -0.28 -16.03 0.47
N ARG A 72 -1.17 -16.14 1.46
CA ARG A 72 -1.88 -17.37 1.84
C ARG A 72 -3.28 -17.48 1.24
N THR A 73 -3.67 -16.53 0.41
CA THR A 73 -5.00 -16.52 -0.18
C THR A 73 -4.99 -17.38 -1.43
N ALA A 74 -5.75 -18.48 -1.43
CA ALA A 74 -5.92 -19.33 -2.60
C ALA A 74 -6.74 -18.64 -3.71
N GLY A 75 -6.41 -18.99 -4.96
CA GLY A 75 -7.24 -18.70 -6.13
C GLY A 75 -8.31 -19.78 -6.32
N ILE A 76 -8.79 -19.91 -7.56
CA ILE A 76 -9.77 -20.95 -7.92
C ILE A 76 -9.17 -22.36 -7.84
N ASP A 77 -7.85 -22.46 -7.95
CA ASP A 77 -7.05 -23.68 -7.88
C ASP A 77 -6.87 -24.24 -6.45
N GLY A 78 -7.39 -23.55 -5.43
CA GLY A 78 -7.29 -23.98 -4.03
C GLY A 78 -5.88 -23.89 -3.43
N LYS A 79 -4.86 -23.48 -4.19
CA LYS A 79 -3.46 -23.45 -3.71
C LYS A 79 -3.19 -22.21 -2.86
N GLU A 80 -2.97 -22.41 -1.56
CA GLU A 80 -2.65 -21.34 -0.61
C GLU A 80 -1.15 -21.02 -0.49
N ASN A 81 -0.27 -21.97 -0.78
CA ASN A 81 1.18 -21.78 -0.66
C ASN A 81 1.91 -22.69 -1.65
N LEU A 82 3.08 -22.28 -2.09
CA LEU A 82 3.95 -23.07 -2.97
C LEU A 82 5.17 -23.56 -2.19
N ASN A 83 5.56 -24.81 -2.41
CA ASN A 83 6.83 -25.35 -1.92
C ASN A 83 8.02 -24.81 -2.78
N TYR A 84 9.26 -25.15 -2.43
CA TYR A 84 10.43 -24.61 -3.15
C TYR A 84 10.53 -25.11 -4.60
N ARG A 85 10.11 -26.34 -4.87
CA ARG A 85 10.10 -26.92 -6.23
C ARG A 85 9.07 -26.21 -7.10
N GLU A 86 7.83 -26.11 -6.64
CA GLU A 86 6.75 -25.41 -7.34
C GLU A 86 7.08 -23.93 -7.60
N ARG A 87 7.84 -23.28 -6.70
CA ARG A 87 8.32 -21.91 -6.95
C ARG A 87 9.29 -21.85 -8.12
N ILE A 88 10.24 -22.78 -8.21
CA ILE A 88 11.21 -22.80 -9.31
C ILE A 88 10.49 -23.12 -10.63
N GLU A 89 9.60 -24.12 -10.62
CA GLU A 89 8.75 -24.47 -11.77
C GLU A 89 7.92 -23.26 -12.23
N LEU A 90 7.36 -22.47 -11.30
CA LEU A 90 6.63 -21.25 -11.67
C LEU A 90 7.54 -20.20 -12.32
N VAL A 91 8.79 -20.04 -11.87
CA VAL A 91 9.73 -19.12 -12.52
C VAL A 91 10.07 -19.61 -13.93
N ASP A 92 10.20 -20.93 -14.12
CA ASP A 92 10.43 -21.53 -15.43
C ASP A 92 9.20 -21.36 -16.33
N ASN A 93 7.98 -21.52 -15.80
CA ASN A 93 6.74 -21.24 -16.53
C ASN A 93 6.64 -19.78 -16.96
N LEU A 94 7.02 -18.84 -16.09
CA LEU A 94 7.09 -17.42 -16.46
C LEU A 94 8.11 -17.15 -17.57
N ASN A 95 9.20 -17.93 -17.61
CA ASN A 95 10.21 -17.79 -18.65
C ASN A 95 9.73 -18.31 -20.02
N HIS A 96 9.07 -19.47 -20.05
CA HIS A 96 8.58 -20.08 -21.29
C HIS A 96 7.30 -19.40 -21.80
N TYR A 97 6.35 -19.14 -20.91
CA TYR A 97 5.00 -18.70 -21.27
C TYR A 97 4.70 -17.25 -20.92
N GLY A 98 5.64 -16.49 -20.34
CA GLY A 98 5.37 -15.12 -19.88
C GLY A 98 4.86 -14.18 -20.98
N HIS A 99 5.19 -14.42 -22.24
CA HIS A 99 4.73 -13.63 -23.38
C HIS A 99 3.37 -14.05 -23.93
N THR A 100 3.00 -15.32 -23.73
CA THR A 100 1.77 -15.94 -24.22
C THR A 100 0.87 -16.38 -23.07
N TRP A 101 1.06 -15.80 -21.88
CA TRP A 101 0.41 -16.20 -20.65
C TRP A 101 -1.11 -16.26 -20.80
N PHE A 102 -1.67 -17.34 -20.26
CA PHE A 102 -3.10 -17.57 -20.20
C PHE A 102 -3.51 -17.51 -18.73
N HIS A 103 -4.52 -16.68 -18.43
CA HIS A 103 -4.98 -16.48 -17.06
C HIS A 103 -6.02 -17.53 -16.70
N SER A 104 -5.93 -18.05 -15.49
CA SER A 104 -6.95 -18.93 -14.95
C SER A 104 -8.20 -18.14 -14.52
N GLY A 105 -9.28 -18.87 -14.25
CA GLY A 105 -10.49 -18.29 -13.63
C GLY A 105 -10.19 -17.65 -12.28
N LEU A 106 -11.01 -16.67 -11.89
CA LEU A 106 -10.85 -15.96 -10.62
C LEU A 106 -11.79 -16.54 -9.56
N ARG A 107 -11.31 -16.66 -8.32
CA ARG A 107 -12.17 -17.03 -7.19
C ARG A 107 -12.90 -15.78 -6.69
N GLU A 108 -14.23 -15.84 -6.64
CA GLU A 108 -15.04 -14.75 -6.13
C GLU A 108 -15.30 -14.90 -4.63
N VAL A 109 -15.06 -13.83 -3.87
CA VAL A 109 -15.29 -13.80 -2.41
C VAL A 109 -16.12 -12.57 -2.05
N PRO A 110 -17.32 -12.74 -1.46
CA PRO A 110 -18.15 -11.61 -1.05
C PRO A 110 -17.56 -10.93 0.19
N ILE A 111 -17.41 -9.62 0.13
CA ILE A 111 -17.05 -8.76 1.27
C ILE A 111 -18.21 -7.82 1.59
N PRO A 112 -18.67 -7.75 2.85
CA PRO A 112 -19.71 -6.82 3.24
C PRO A 112 -19.23 -5.36 3.14
N LYS A 113 -20.01 -4.49 2.49
CA LYS A 113 -19.85 -3.03 2.56
C LYS A 113 -20.62 -2.48 3.76
N LYS A 114 -20.33 -1.23 4.11
CA LYS A 114 -21.04 -0.47 5.18
C LYS A 114 -22.55 -0.39 4.96
N ASN A 115 -22.99 -0.31 3.71
CA ASN A 115 -24.39 -0.04 3.35
C ASN A 115 -25.20 -1.33 3.18
N GLY A 116 -24.77 -2.45 3.78
CA GLY A 116 -25.38 -3.78 3.61
C GLY A 116 -25.10 -4.48 2.27
N LYS A 117 -24.78 -3.73 1.21
CA LYS A 117 -24.39 -4.29 -0.10
C LYS A 117 -23.08 -5.08 -0.02
N THR A 118 -22.90 -6.09 -0.86
CA THR A 118 -21.65 -6.85 -0.97
C THR A 118 -20.70 -6.29 -2.04
N ARG A 119 -19.39 -6.50 -1.86
CA ARG A 119 -18.31 -6.25 -2.84
C ARG A 119 -17.69 -7.59 -3.17
N MET A 120 -17.77 -8.02 -4.43
CA MET A 120 -17.13 -9.25 -4.87
C MET A 120 -15.64 -8.99 -5.11
N LEU A 121 -14.77 -9.59 -4.30
CA LEU A 121 -13.35 -9.65 -4.61
C LEU A 121 -13.09 -10.80 -5.57
N LYS A 122 -12.29 -10.54 -6.60
CA LYS A 122 -11.86 -11.54 -7.58
C LYS A 122 -10.39 -11.85 -7.36
N ILE A 123 -10.11 -13.04 -6.84
CA ILE A 123 -8.79 -13.47 -6.38
C ILE A 123 -8.16 -14.36 -7.45
N PRO A 124 -7.05 -13.94 -8.09
CA PRO A 124 -6.35 -14.77 -9.05
C PRO A 124 -5.53 -15.88 -8.38
N THR A 125 -5.14 -16.88 -9.17
CA THR A 125 -4.20 -17.94 -8.76
C THR A 125 -2.84 -17.35 -8.34
N ILE A 126 -2.01 -18.14 -7.66
CA ILE A 126 -0.63 -17.71 -7.34
C ILE A 126 0.17 -17.43 -8.62
N ALA A 127 -0.03 -18.25 -9.65
CA ALA A 127 0.66 -18.12 -10.94
C ALA A 127 0.28 -16.81 -11.64
N ASP A 128 -1.03 -16.51 -11.73
CA ASP A 128 -1.51 -15.26 -12.34
C ASP A 128 -1.04 -14.04 -11.55
N ARG A 129 -1.05 -14.09 -10.21
CA ARG A 129 -0.51 -13.01 -9.39
C ARG A 129 0.99 -12.80 -9.62
N ALA A 130 1.75 -13.88 -9.83
CA ALA A 130 3.18 -13.79 -10.11
C ALA A 130 3.43 -13.15 -11.50
N TRP A 131 2.66 -13.54 -12.51
CA TRP A 131 2.71 -12.89 -13.83
C TRP A 131 2.30 -11.42 -13.76
N GLN A 132 1.20 -11.10 -13.07
CA GLN A 132 0.76 -9.72 -12.85
C GLN A 132 1.80 -8.89 -12.11
N CYS A 133 2.52 -9.46 -11.15
CA CYS A 133 3.63 -8.80 -10.47
C CYS A 133 4.81 -8.52 -11.42
N LEU A 134 5.15 -9.46 -12.31
CA LEU A 134 6.19 -9.29 -13.32
C LEU A 134 5.81 -8.17 -14.31
N VAL A 135 4.55 -8.14 -14.74
CA VAL A 135 4.01 -7.07 -15.59
C VAL A 135 4.00 -5.73 -14.86
N LYS A 136 3.62 -5.71 -13.57
CA LYS A 136 3.69 -4.50 -12.75
C LYS A 136 5.11 -3.92 -12.73
N TYR A 137 6.15 -4.73 -12.51
CA TYR A 137 7.54 -4.27 -12.56
C TYR A 137 7.95 -3.65 -13.90
N THR A 138 7.30 -4.09 -14.98
CA THR A 138 7.54 -3.65 -16.36
C THR A 138 6.82 -2.33 -16.67
N LEU A 139 5.58 -2.18 -16.21
CA LEU A 139 4.72 -1.04 -16.52
C LEU A 139 4.92 0.14 -15.58
N GLU A 140 5.10 -0.11 -14.29
CA GLU A 140 5.11 0.93 -13.26
C GLU A 140 6.16 2.03 -13.51
N PRO A 141 7.43 1.73 -13.87
CA PRO A 141 8.42 2.77 -14.09
C PRO A 141 8.12 3.67 -15.30
N ALA A 142 7.45 3.12 -16.33
CA ALA A 142 7.06 3.90 -17.50
C ALA A 142 5.95 4.89 -17.15
N HIS A 143 4.96 4.45 -16.40
CA HIS A 143 3.82 5.29 -16.03
C HIS A 143 4.15 6.25 -14.88
N GLU A 144 5.01 5.88 -13.95
CA GLU A 144 5.52 6.79 -12.92
C GLU A 144 6.28 8.00 -13.49
N ALA A 145 6.81 7.90 -14.72
CA ALA A 145 7.45 9.02 -15.41
C ALA A 145 6.47 10.11 -15.87
N ILE A 146 5.19 9.76 -16.06
CA ILE A 146 4.15 10.67 -16.57
C ILE A 146 3.09 11.01 -15.52
N PHE A 147 2.90 10.16 -14.51
CA PHE A 147 1.83 10.33 -13.53
C PHE A 147 1.88 11.67 -12.80
N HIS A 148 0.70 12.28 -12.67
CA HIS A 148 0.54 13.58 -12.03
C HIS A 148 1.02 13.59 -10.56
N ALA A 149 1.69 14.66 -10.12
CA ALA A 149 2.25 14.80 -8.77
C ALA A 149 1.21 14.78 -7.62
N ARG A 150 -0.06 15.05 -7.95
CA ARG A 150 -1.21 15.09 -7.03
C ARG A 150 -2.00 13.77 -6.96
N SER A 151 -1.53 12.75 -7.67
CA SER A 151 -2.01 11.37 -7.55
C SER A 151 -1.16 10.60 -6.53
N TYR A 152 -1.79 10.01 -5.52
CA TYR A 152 -1.08 9.33 -4.43
C TYR A 152 -1.45 7.85 -4.28
N GLY A 153 -2.70 7.47 -4.57
CA GLY A 153 -3.19 6.11 -4.32
C GLY A 153 -2.45 5.06 -5.15
N PHE A 154 -2.10 3.93 -4.53
CA PHE A 154 -1.44 2.78 -5.17
C PHE A 154 -0.10 3.07 -5.88
N ARG A 155 0.51 4.22 -5.62
CA ARG A 155 1.79 4.61 -6.21
C ARG A 155 2.93 4.36 -5.26
N THR A 156 4.06 3.97 -5.84
CA THR A 156 5.23 3.61 -5.06
C THR A 156 5.86 4.84 -4.41
N GLY A 157 6.08 4.79 -3.09
CA GLY A 157 6.66 5.90 -2.31
C GLY A 157 5.68 7.03 -1.96
N ARG A 158 4.44 6.97 -2.44
CA ARG A 158 3.36 7.92 -2.15
C ARG A 158 2.28 7.24 -1.32
N GLY A 159 1.71 7.92 -0.33
CA GLY A 159 0.71 7.33 0.56
C GLY A 159 -0.34 8.33 1.06
N ALA A 160 -1.27 7.84 1.88
CA ALA A 160 -2.39 8.63 2.37
C ALA A 160 -1.94 9.87 3.17
N HIS A 161 -0.82 9.76 3.90
CA HIS A 161 -0.24 10.90 4.63
C HIS A 161 0.34 11.99 3.72
N ASP A 162 0.77 11.65 2.50
CA ASP A 162 1.17 12.65 1.51
C ASP A 162 -0.04 13.46 1.05
N ALA A 163 -1.15 12.78 0.75
CA ALA A 163 -2.40 13.42 0.37
C ALA A 163 -2.95 14.31 1.51
N GLN A 164 -2.89 13.84 2.76
CA GLN A 164 -3.24 14.63 3.94
C GLN A 164 -2.39 15.90 4.05
N MET A 165 -1.07 15.78 3.88
CA MET A 165 -0.17 16.94 3.97
C MET A 165 -0.43 17.92 2.84
N TYR A 166 -0.69 17.43 1.63
CA TYR A 166 -1.07 18.27 0.50
C TYR A 166 -2.34 19.08 0.77
N ILE A 167 -3.38 18.45 1.35
CA ILE A 167 -4.60 19.15 1.77
C ILE A 167 -4.29 20.23 2.82
N PHE A 168 -3.50 19.89 3.84
CA PHE A 168 -3.05 20.86 4.85
C PHE A 168 -2.36 22.08 4.22
N THR A 169 -1.43 21.86 3.29
CA THR A 169 -0.75 22.97 2.61
C THR A 169 -1.67 23.84 1.76
N ASN A 170 -2.80 23.30 1.28
CA ASN A 170 -3.78 24.03 0.48
C ASN A 170 -4.84 24.76 1.32
N LEU A 171 -5.14 24.26 2.52
CA LEU A 171 -6.24 24.74 3.35
C LEU A 171 -5.80 25.43 4.65
N ASN A 172 -4.49 25.54 4.91
CA ASN A 172 -4.00 26.28 6.08
C ASN A 172 -4.28 27.80 5.97
N LYS A 173 -4.09 28.50 7.11
CA LYS A 173 -4.34 29.94 7.25
C LYS A 173 -3.66 30.77 6.15
N GLY A 174 -2.42 30.46 5.81
CA GLY A 174 -1.62 31.15 4.79
C GLY A 174 -2.15 31.01 3.36
N LYS A 175 -3.05 30.04 3.10
CA LYS A 175 -3.68 29.84 1.78
C LYS A 175 -5.17 30.19 1.76
N LYS A 176 -5.63 31.00 2.72
CA LYS A 176 -7.02 31.46 2.84
C LYS A 176 -8.01 30.30 2.78
N GLY A 177 -7.71 29.20 3.49
CA GLY A 177 -8.56 28.00 3.50
C GLY A 177 -10.01 28.31 3.83
N ILE A 178 -10.26 29.27 4.73
CA ILE A 178 -11.60 29.67 5.19
C ILE A 178 -12.55 30.08 4.07
N THR A 179 -12.05 30.65 2.98
CA THR A 179 -12.89 31.12 1.87
C THR A 179 -13.11 30.03 0.82
N LYS A 180 -12.47 28.86 0.97
CA LYS A 180 -12.52 27.79 -0.02
C LYS A 180 -13.68 26.83 0.24
N ARG A 181 -14.14 26.23 -0.85
CA ARG A 181 -15.05 25.08 -0.88
C ARG A 181 -14.28 23.89 -1.41
N VAL A 182 -14.80 22.68 -1.20
CA VAL A 182 -14.28 21.47 -1.81
C VAL A 182 -15.38 20.68 -2.48
N ILE A 183 -15.04 19.98 -3.54
CA ILE A 183 -15.88 18.94 -4.13
C ILE A 183 -15.30 17.61 -3.66
N GLU A 184 -16.08 16.86 -2.89
CA GLU A 184 -15.82 15.47 -2.55
C GLU A 184 -16.33 14.62 -3.71
N LEU A 185 -15.44 14.15 -4.58
CA LEU A 185 -15.78 13.37 -5.77
C LEU A 185 -15.65 11.87 -5.49
N ASP A 186 -16.71 11.10 -5.79
CA ASP A 186 -16.73 9.63 -5.74
C ASP A 186 -17.10 9.07 -7.12
N ILE A 187 -16.31 8.11 -7.61
CA ILE A 187 -16.52 7.46 -8.91
C ILE A 187 -17.32 6.18 -8.72
N LYS A 188 -18.43 6.05 -9.45
CA LYS A 188 -19.34 4.91 -9.34
C LYS A 188 -18.69 3.63 -9.86
N LYS A 189 -18.49 2.66 -8.96
CA LYS A 189 -17.94 1.32 -9.27
C LYS A 189 -16.67 1.40 -10.16
N CYS A 190 -15.71 2.26 -9.79
CA CYS A 190 -14.53 2.57 -10.62
C CYS A 190 -13.82 1.33 -11.18
N PHE A 191 -13.58 0.30 -10.36
CA PHE A 191 -12.89 -0.92 -10.81
C PHE A 191 -13.76 -1.81 -11.69
N ASP A 192 -15.10 -1.73 -11.60
CA ASP A 192 -15.99 -2.65 -12.31
C ASP A 192 -16.42 -2.10 -13.68
N ARG A 193 -16.38 -0.77 -13.86
CA ARG A 193 -16.90 -0.10 -15.07
C ARG A 193 -15.85 0.48 -16.01
N ILE A 194 -14.58 0.52 -15.59
CA ILE A 194 -13.52 1.12 -16.39
C ILE A 194 -13.41 0.47 -17.78
N SER A 195 -13.41 1.27 -18.84
CA SER A 195 -13.35 0.74 -20.21
C SER A 195 -12.00 0.06 -20.49
N HIS A 196 -12.03 -1.16 -21.04
CA HIS A 196 -10.81 -1.86 -21.46
C HIS A 196 -10.07 -1.06 -22.53
N LYS A 197 -10.78 -0.51 -23.52
CA LYS A 197 -10.21 0.32 -24.58
C LYS A 197 -9.42 1.50 -23.99
N SER A 198 -10.04 2.21 -23.04
CA SER A 198 -9.41 3.35 -22.36
C SER A 198 -8.06 3.01 -21.69
N ILE A 199 -7.98 1.85 -21.03
CA ILE A 199 -6.73 1.35 -20.42
C ILE A 199 -5.72 1.01 -21.50
N MET A 200 -6.13 0.25 -22.52
CA MET A 200 -5.25 -0.31 -23.54
C MET A 200 -4.61 0.75 -24.44
N ASP A 201 -5.34 1.82 -24.74
CA ASP A 201 -4.88 2.94 -25.55
C ASP A 201 -3.78 3.73 -24.83
N ARG A 202 -3.97 3.98 -23.53
CA ARG A 202 -3.01 4.73 -22.68
C ARG A 202 -1.80 3.90 -22.24
N LEU A 203 -1.85 2.58 -22.38
CA LEU A 203 -0.80 1.69 -21.86
C LEU A 203 0.52 1.86 -22.63
N ILE A 204 1.59 2.25 -21.93
CA ILE A 204 2.95 2.30 -22.48
C ILE A 204 3.58 0.92 -22.29
N ALA A 205 3.34 0.04 -23.25
CA ALA A 205 3.80 -1.35 -23.18
C ALA A 205 4.08 -1.96 -24.57
N PRO A 206 4.90 -3.02 -24.65
CA PRO A 206 5.05 -3.82 -25.87
C PRO A 206 3.76 -4.60 -26.19
N ALA A 207 3.57 -4.96 -27.46
CA ALA A 207 2.36 -5.64 -27.94
C ALA A 207 2.01 -6.93 -27.18
N HIS A 208 2.99 -7.78 -26.84
CA HIS A 208 2.71 -9.01 -26.10
C HIS A 208 2.25 -8.74 -24.65
N VAL A 209 2.81 -7.73 -23.98
CA VAL A 209 2.36 -7.33 -22.64
C VAL A 209 0.95 -6.76 -22.72
N LYS A 210 0.65 -5.93 -23.74
CA LYS A 210 -0.70 -5.45 -24.01
C LYS A 210 -1.69 -6.62 -24.17
N LYS A 211 -1.37 -7.60 -25.01
CA LYS A 211 -2.20 -8.81 -25.20
C LYS A 211 -2.40 -9.58 -23.89
N GLY A 212 -1.34 -9.77 -23.09
CA GLY A 212 -1.45 -10.44 -21.79
C GLY A 212 -2.30 -9.67 -20.77
N VAL A 213 -2.19 -8.34 -20.74
CA VAL A 213 -3.02 -7.49 -19.87
C VAL A 213 -4.48 -7.53 -20.32
N PHE A 214 -4.73 -7.49 -21.63
CA PHE A 214 -6.08 -7.65 -22.17
C PHE A 214 -6.70 -9.00 -21.79
N ARG A 215 -5.96 -10.11 -21.90
CA ARG A 215 -6.41 -11.43 -21.40
C ARG A 215 -6.68 -11.40 -19.90
N CYS A 216 -5.84 -10.72 -19.11
CA CYS A 216 -6.05 -10.55 -17.67
C CYS A 216 -7.36 -9.81 -17.35
N LEU A 217 -7.67 -8.75 -18.12
CA LEU A 217 -8.92 -8.01 -17.99
C LEU A 217 -10.11 -8.91 -18.38
N LYS A 218 -9.99 -9.65 -19.49
CA LYS A 218 -11.01 -10.59 -19.97
C LYS A 218 -11.29 -11.75 -19.00
N ALA A 219 -10.29 -12.25 -18.29
CA ALA A 219 -10.45 -13.32 -17.30
C ALA A 219 -11.25 -12.88 -16.05
N GLY A 220 -11.39 -11.57 -15.80
CA GLY A 220 -12.02 -11.05 -14.59
C GLY A 220 -13.36 -10.35 -14.79
N ILE A 221 -13.98 -10.50 -15.96
CA ILE A 221 -15.21 -9.80 -16.31
C ILE A 221 -16.42 -10.37 -15.56
N SER A 222 -17.41 -9.51 -15.28
CA SER A 222 -18.79 -9.95 -15.01
C SER A 222 -19.51 -10.19 -16.34
N PRO A 223 -20.29 -11.27 -16.53
CA PRO A 223 -21.06 -11.50 -17.74
C PRO A 223 -21.90 -10.29 -18.19
N GLU A 224 -22.36 -9.47 -17.25
CA GLU A 224 -23.14 -8.26 -17.49
C GLU A 224 -22.36 -7.13 -18.21
N PHE A 225 -21.02 -7.10 -18.11
CA PHE A 225 -20.20 -6.00 -18.62
C PHE A 225 -18.93 -6.52 -19.33
N PRO A 226 -19.05 -7.21 -20.48
CA PRO A 226 -17.98 -7.95 -21.16
C PRO A 226 -16.76 -7.10 -21.59
N GLU A 227 -16.89 -5.78 -21.65
CA GLU A 227 -15.84 -4.87 -22.14
C GLU A 227 -15.35 -3.87 -21.08
N GLN A 228 -15.79 -4.06 -19.83
CA GLN A 228 -15.51 -3.15 -18.74
C GLN A 228 -14.96 -3.88 -17.53
N GLY A 229 -14.27 -3.12 -16.70
CA GLY A 229 -13.80 -3.55 -15.40
C GLY A 229 -12.41 -4.15 -15.39
N THR A 230 -11.80 -4.12 -14.22
CA THR A 230 -10.53 -4.75 -13.90
C THR A 230 -10.71 -5.58 -12.63
N PRO A 231 -10.20 -6.82 -12.59
CA PRO A 231 -10.48 -7.70 -11.46
C PRO A 231 -9.95 -7.15 -10.14
N GLN A 232 -10.86 -7.06 -9.17
CA GLN A 232 -10.61 -6.49 -7.86
C GLN A 232 -9.90 -7.50 -6.95
N GLY A 233 -8.57 -7.45 -6.96
CA GLY A 233 -7.71 -8.42 -6.28
C GLY A 233 -6.45 -8.78 -7.07
N GLY A 234 -6.40 -8.39 -8.35
CA GLY A 234 -5.20 -8.49 -9.17
C GLY A 234 -4.09 -7.54 -8.69
N VAL A 235 -2.83 -7.98 -8.82
CA VAL A 235 -1.63 -7.22 -8.42
C VAL A 235 -1.43 -6.00 -9.33
N VAL A 236 -1.80 -6.11 -10.61
CA VAL A 236 -1.64 -5.05 -11.61
C VAL A 236 -2.85 -4.10 -11.69
N SER A 237 -4.04 -4.55 -11.26
CA SER A 237 -5.30 -3.79 -11.37
C SER A 237 -5.24 -2.36 -10.82
N PRO A 238 -4.62 -2.11 -9.64
CA PRO A 238 -4.53 -0.74 -9.11
C PRO A 238 -3.70 0.20 -9.99
N LEU A 239 -2.65 -0.32 -10.64
CA LEU A 239 -1.85 0.45 -11.59
C LEU A 239 -2.67 0.78 -12.84
N LEU A 240 -3.43 -0.19 -13.38
CA LEU A 240 -4.29 0.03 -14.55
C LEU A 240 -5.38 1.09 -14.29
N ALA A 241 -5.98 1.07 -13.09
CA ALA A 241 -6.94 2.09 -12.68
C ALA A 241 -6.30 3.49 -12.65
N ASN A 242 -5.08 3.61 -12.11
CA ASN A 242 -4.35 4.86 -12.14
C ASN A 242 -4.01 5.35 -13.56
N ILE A 243 -3.66 4.43 -14.48
CA ILE A 243 -3.37 4.76 -15.89
C ILE A 243 -4.60 5.32 -16.59
N ALA A 244 -5.77 4.73 -16.34
CA ALA A 244 -7.00 5.23 -16.93
C ALA A 244 -7.41 6.60 -16.36
N LEU A 245 -7.26 6.81 -15.05
CA LEU A 245 -7.65 8.06 -14.39
C LEU A 245 -6.61 9.19 -14.51
N ASP A 246 -5.42 8.90 -15.03
CA ASP A 246 -4.38 9.91 -15.19
C ASP A 246 -4.83 11.05 -16.13
N GLY A 247 -4.55 12.28 -15.70
CA GLY A 247 -4.97 13.52 -16.36
C GLY A 247 -6.21 14.19 -15.75
N ILE A 248 -6.94 13.51 -14.85
CA ILE A 248 -8.10 14.14 -14.18
C ILE A 248 -7.67 15.31 -13.29
N GLU A 249 -6.46 15.25 -12.76
CA GLU A 249 -5.87 16.30 -11.94
C GLU A 249 -5.66 17.61 -12.72
N ASP A 250 -5.52 17.55 -14.05
CA ASP A 250 -5.25 18.72 -14.89
C ASP A 250 -6.46 19.63 -15.04
N ILE A 251 -7.67 19.10 -14.81
CA ILE A 251 -8.92 19.85 -14.89
C ILE A 251 -8.97 20.98 -13.86
N HIS A 252 -8.55 20.70 -12.62
CA HIS A 252 -8.57 21.66 -11.53
C HIS A 252 -7.65 21.25 -10.36
N PRO A 253 -7.10 22.21 -9.58
CA PRO A 253 -6.48 21.97 -8.29
C PRO A 253 -7.19 20.93 -7.42
N SER A 254 -6.54 19.78 -7.23
CA SER A 254 -7.15 18.62 -6.61
C SER A 254 -6.13 17.70 -5.93
N VAL A 255 -6.63 16.74 -5.18
CA VAL A 255 -5.87 15.62 -4.61
C VAL A 255 -6.61 14.33 -4.92
N ARG A 256 -5.91 13.35 -5.49
CA ARG A 256 -6.50 12.05 -5.83
C ARG A 256 -5.79 10.93 -5.08
N TYR A 257 -6.59 10.05 -4.48
CA TYR A 257 -6.12 8.81 -3.88
C TYR A 257 -6.95 7.66 -4.46
N ALA A 258 -6.42 7.05 -5.53
CA ALA A 258 -7.13 6.05 -6.31
C ALA A 258 -8.41 6.64 -6.94
N ASP A 259 -9.58 6.17 -6.52
CA ASP A 259 -10.92 6.62 -6.90
C ASP A 259 -11.45 7.78 -6.05
N ASP A 260 -10.99 7.93 -4.80
CA ASP A 260 -11.35 9.04 -3.93
C ASP A 260 -10.61 10.31 -4.38
N MET A 261 -11.35 11.39 -4.66
CA MET A 261 -10.75 12.66 -5.10
C MET A 261 -11.40 13.85 -4.41
N VAL A 262 -10.59 14.85 -4.08
CA VAL A 262 -11.06 16.14 -3.55
C VAL A 262 -10.56 17.25 -4.45
N ILE A 263 -11.48 18.08 -4.95
CA ILE A 263 -11.17 19.25 -5.77
C ILE A 263 -11.31 20.50 -4.89
N PHE A 264 -10.30 21.36 -4.87
CA PHE A 264 -10.33 22.61 -4.11
C PHE A 264 -10.91 23.71 -4.96
N LEU A 265 -11.94 24.40 -4.47
CA LEU A 265 -12.57 25.54 -5.13
C LEU A 265 -12.21 26.84 -4.42
N LYS A 266 -11.74 27.81 -5.18
CA LYS A 266 -11.63 29.22 -4.77
C LYS A 266 -13.03 29.85 -4.72
N PRO A 267 -13.19 31.01 -4.05
CA PRO A 267 -14.49 31.68 -3.92
C PRO A 267 -15.21 31.91 -5.25
N LYS A 268 -14.47 32.30 -6.30
CA LYS A 268 -14.99 32.62 -7.63
C LYS A 268 -15.14 31.41 -8.55
N ASP A 269 -14.71 30.22 -8.13
CA ASP A 269 -14.77 29.04 -8.99
C ASP A 269 -16.21 28.54 -9.11
N ASP A 270 -16.63 28.25 -10.33
CA ASP A 270 -17.92 27.65 -10.63
C ASP A 270 -17.82 26.13 -10.52
N ALA A 271 -18.46 25.58 -9.48
CA ALA A 271 -18.43 24.15 -9.21
C ALA A 271 -19.13 23.33 -10.30
N GLY A 272 -20.21 23.87 -10.91
CA GLY A 272 -20.97 23.17 -11.94
C GLY A 272 -20.15 23.00 -13.22
N LYS A 273 -19.47 24.07 -13.67
CA LYS A 273 -18.58 24.00 -14.84
C LYS A 273 -17.41 23.03 -14.62
N ILE A 274 -16.88 22.96 -13.41
CA ILE A 274 -15.78 22.02 -13.08
C ILE A 274 -16.30 20.59 -13.08
N LEU A 275 -17.47 20.33 -12.48
CA LEU A 275 -18.10 19.01 -12.49
C LEU A 275 -18.37 18.53 -13.91
N GLN A 276 -18.93 19.37 -14.79
CA GLN A 276 -19.18 19.01 -16.20
C GLN A 276 -17.89 18.59 -16.93
N LYS A 277 -16.77 19.28 -16.69
CA LYS A 277 -15.47 18.89 -17.27
C LYS A 277 -15.00 17.54 -16.75
N VAL A 278 -15.22 17.27 -15.46
CA VAL A 278 -14.89 15.98 -14.84
C VAL A 278 -15.79 14.87 -15.39
N GLU A 279 -17.09 15.11 -15.55
CA GLU A 279 -18.05 14.16 -16.14
C GLU A 279 -17.60 13.78 -17.54
N LYS A 280 -17.36 14.76 -18.42
CA LYS A 280 -16.87 14.52 -19.77
C LYS A 280 -15.57 13.70 -19.79
N PHE A 281 -14.63 14.00 -18.89
CA PHE A 281 -13.38 13.26 -18.79
C PHE A 281 -13.59 11.79 -18.38
N LEU A 282 -14.54 11.53 -17.48
CA LEU A 282 -14.85 10.18 -17.00
C LEU A 282 -15.67 9.38 -18.03
N GLU A 283 -16.59 10.02 -18.75
CA GLU A 283 -17.40 9.41 -19.80
C GLU A 283 -16.54 8.82 -20.93
N GLU A 284 -15.52 9.56 -21.39
CA GLU A 284 -14.52 9.06 -22.36
C GLU A 284 -13.82 7.77 -21.91
N ARG A 285 -13.86 7.46 -20.61
CA ARG A 285 -13.20 6.32 -19.97
C ARG A 285 -14.21 5.24 -19.53
N GLY A 286 -15.50 5.42 -19.83
CA GLY A 286 -16.59 4.54 -19.42
C GLY A 286 -16.93 4.63 -17.93
N LEU A 287 -16.63 5.76 -17.29
CA LEU A 287 -16.85 5.99 -15.87
C LEU A 287 -17.92 7.05 -15.64
N GLU A 288 -18.62 6.95 -14.51
CA GLU A 288 -19.67 7.87 -14.10
C GLU A 288 -19.36 8.43 -12.70
N ILE A 289 -19.73 9.69 -12.47
CA ILE A 289 -19.75 10.28 -11.13
C ILE A 289 -20.90 9.68 -10.32
N SER A 290 -20.65 9.39 -9.04
CA SER A 290 -21.72 9.06 -8.09
C SER A 290 -22.38 10.34 -7.58
N GLN A 291 -23.42 10.83 -8.27
CA GLN A 291 -24.12 12.08 -7.91
C GLN A 291 -24.59 12.10 -6.44
N GLU A 292 -25.16 10.99 -5.95
CA GLU A 292 -25.63 10.86 -4.56
C GLU A 292 -24.54 11.06 -3.49
N LYS A 293 -23.29 10.79 -3.85
CA LYS A 293 -22.15 10.87 -2.93
C LYS A 293 -21.29 12.10 -3.15
N THR A 294 -21.41 12.73 -4.31
CA THR A 294 -20.63 13.89 -4.66
C THR A 294 -21.19 15.09 -3.94
N LYS A 295 -20.36 15.77 -3.15
CA LYS A 295 -20.81 16.87 -2.29
C LYS A 295 -19.93 18.08 -2.45
N ILE A 296 -20.55 19.25 -2.45
CA ILE A 296 -19.87 20.53 -2.39
C ILE A 296 -19.96 21.01 -0.94
N THR A 297 -18.83 21.05 -0.25
CA THR A 297 -18.78 21.43 1.18
C THR A 297 -17.89 22.65 1.37
N LYS A 298 -18.30 23.56 2.26
CA LYS A 298 -17.39 24.62 2.70
C LYS A 298 -16.35 23.97 3.59
N THR A 299 -15.09 24.37 3.43
CA THR A 299 -14.00 23.84 4.26
C THR A 299 -14.19 24.15 5.76
N THR A 300 -15.02 25.15 6.09
CA THR A 300 -15.43 25.51 7.45
C THR A 300 -16.38 24.53 8.11
N ASP A 301 -17.17 23.83 7.32
CA ASP A 301 -18.13 22.82 7.79
C ASP A 301 -17.41 21.49 7.98
N GLY A 302 -16.41 21.25 7.13
CA GLY A 302 -15.51 20.13 7.16
C GLY A 302 -15.99 18.96 6.29
N PHE A 303 -15.05 18.11 5.91
CA PHE A 303 -15.27 16.98 5.02
C PHE A 303 -14.45 15.76 5.44
N ASP A 304 -14.87 14.57 5.03
CA ASP A 304 -14.17 13.32 5.34
C ASP A 304 -13.35 12.86 4.14
N PHE A 305 -12.06 12.58 4.35
CA PHE A 305 -11.17 12.05 3.31
C PHE A 305 -10.18 11.05 3.90
N LEU A 306 -10.07 9.86 3.29
CA LEU A 306 -9.16 8.77 3.70
C LEU A 306 -9.23 8.38 5.19
N GLY A 307 -10.42 8.53 5.78
CA GLY A 307 -10.71 8.21 7.18
C GLY A 307 -10.42 9.34 8.17
N TRP A 308 -10.08 10.53 7.69
CA TRP A 308 -9.92 11.75 8.49
C TRP A 308 -11.02 12.74 8.21
N GLN A 309 -11.49 13.41 9.27
CA GLN A 309 -12.31 14.61 9.16
C GLN A 309 -11.38 15.83 9.12
N MET A 310 -11.49 16.60 8.04
CA MET A 310 -10.69 17.80 7.78
C MET A 310 -11.58 19.03 7.84
N ARG A 311 -11.18 20.04 8.61
CA ARG A 311 -11.98 21.26 8.83
C ARG A 311 -11.08 22.46 9.04
N VAL A 312 -11.45 23.59 8.45
CA VAL A 312 -10.84 24.89 8.73
C VAL A 312 -11.68 25.59 9.79
N LYS A 313 -11.07 25.97 10.93
CA LYS A 313 -11.80 26.76 11.94
C LYS A 313 -12.03 28.20 11.45
N PRO A 314 -13.01 28.94 12.01
CA PRO A 314 -13.19 30.37 11.73
C PRO A 314 -11.93 31.21 11.95
N SER A 315 -11.01 30.78 12.83
CA SER A 315 -9.69 31.40 13.02
C SER A 315 -8.71 31.21 11.85
N GLY A 316 -9.08 30.43 10.83
CA GLY A 316 -8.23 30.00 9.72
C GLY A 316 -7.35 28.79 10.03
N THR A 317 -7.36 28.27 11.25
CA THR A 317 -6.52 27.12 11.64
C THR A 317 -7.10 25.81 11.10
N PHE A 318 -6.32 25.09 10.29
CA PHE A 318 -6.67 23.77 9.78
C PHE A 318 -6.60 22.70 10.87
N HIS A 319 -7.66 21.91 11.01
CA HIS A 319 -7.78 20.77 11.92
C HIS A 319 -8.02 19.50 11.12
N CYS A 320 -7.33 18.43 11.53
CA CYS A 320 -7.50 17.10 10.97
C CYS A 320 -7.55 16.11 12.13
N LYS A 321 -8.65 15.36 12.24
CA LYS A 321 -8.86 14.33 13.26
C LYS A 321 -9.39 13.04 12.63
N PRO A 322 -9.32 11.89 13.29
CA PRO A 322 -10.02 10.69 12.83
C PRO A 322 -11.52 10.97 12.59
N SER A 323 -12.05 10.52 11.46
CA SER A 323 -13.49 10.61 11.15
C SER A 323 -14.32 9.80 12.16
N ALA A 324 -15.59 10.16 12.32
CA ALA A 324 -16.48 9.47 13.26
C ALA A 324 -16.67 7.98 12.89
N ASP A 325 -16.79 7.67 11.60
CA ASP A 325 -16.87 6.27 11.11
C ASP A 325 -15.60 5.48 11.42
N ASN A 326 -14.42 6.09 11.19
CA ASN A 326 -13.16 5.43 11.50
C ASN A 326 -13.05 5.13 13.00
N HIS A 327 -13.40 6.09 13.86
CA HIS A 327 -13.41 5.91 15.31
C HIS A 327 -14.41 4.81 15.76
N ARG A 328 -15.61 4.75 15.16
CA ARG A 328 -16.59 3.69 15.43
C ARG A 328 -16.02 2.31 15.12
N LYS A 329 -15.40 2.14 13.95
CA LYS A 329 -14.84 0.84 13.53
C LYS A 329 -13.71 0.35 14.43
N ILE A 330 -12.79 1.23 14.85
CA ILE A 330 -11.73 0.81 15.76
C ILE A 330 -12.32 0.40 17.12
N ARG A 331 -13.36 1.11 17.59
CA ARG A 331 -14.08 0.76 18.82
C ARG A 331 -14.75 -0.61 18.71
N GLU A 332 -15.43 -0.90 17.61
CA GLU A 332 -16.04 -2.21 17.34
C GLU A 332 -15.01 -3.33 17.36
N LYS A 333 -13.87 -3.16 16.68
CA LYS A 333 -12.76 -4.13 16.69
C LYS A 333 -12.20 -4.37 18.09
N ILE A 334 -12.00 -3.30 18.87
CA ILE A 334 -11.54 -3.42 20.25
C ILE A 334 -12.59 -4.13 21.10
N LYS A 335 -13.87 -3.75 20.98
CA LYS A 335 -14.98 -4.35 21.72
C LYS A 335 -15.10 -5.84 21.42
N ALA A 336 -14.98 -6.26 20.16
CA ALA A 336 -15.00 -7.66 19.76
C ALA A 336 -13.90 -8.50 20.46
N VAL A 337 -12.68 -7.95 20.56
CA VAL A 337 -11.58 -8.65 21.26
C VAL A 337 -11.76 -8.63 22.78
N VAL A 338 -12.16 -7.49 23.35
CA VAL A 338 -12.34 -7.33 24.81
C VAL A 338 -13.49 -8.20 25.33
N ASN A 339 -14.58 -8.31 24.58
CA ASN A 339 -15.77 -9.07 24.98
C ASN A 339 -15.73 -10.55 24.60
N SER A 340 -14.72 -11.01 23.86
CA SER A 340 -14.58 -12.43 23.55
C SER A 340 -14.32 -13.22 24.84
N SER A 341 -15.21 -14.17 25.13
CA SER A 341 -15.11 -15.13 26.25
C SER A 341 -13.96 -16.11 26.05
N ASN A 342 -13.60 -16.41 24.81
CA ASN A 342 -12.55 -17.37 24.45
C ASN A 342 -11.12 -16.89 24.76
N TYR A 343 -10.94 -15.63 25.19
CA TYR A 343 -9.62 -15.05 25.42
C TYR A 343 -9.46 -14.58 26.87
N GLY A 344 -8.40 -15.04 27.53
CA GLY A 344 -7.92 -14.42 28.78
C GLY A 344 -7.22 -13.08 28.54
N ALA A 345 -6.96 -12.31 29.60
CA ALA A 345 -6.44 -10.94 29.54
C ALA A 345 -5.11 -10.82 28.79
N LYS A 346 -4.17 -11.75 29.00
CA LYS A 346 -2.88 -11.79 28.29
C LYS A 346 -3.07 -11.95 26.77
N VAL A 347 -3.98 -12.83 26.35
CA VAL A 347 -4.29 -13.08 24.94
C VAL A 347 -4.99 -11.87 24.32
N LYS A 348 -5.95 -11.28 25.05
CA LYS A 348 -6.62 -10.03 24.65
C LYS A 348 -5.60 -8.91 24.44
N ALA A 349 -4.69 -8.70 25.39
CA ALA A 349 -3.65 -7.68 25.28
C ALA A 349 -2.76 -7.89 24.04
N LYS A 350 -2.32 -9.13 23.79
CA LYS A 350 -1.52 -9.50 22.61
C LYS A 350 -2.25 -9.25 21.29
N LYS A 351 -3.57 -9.48 21.24
CA LYS A 351 -4.42 -9.22 20.06
C LYS A 351 -4.75 -7.73 19.88
N LEU A 352 -4.96 -6.98 20.96
CA LEU A 352 -5.27 -5.54 20.94
C LEU A 352 -4.07 -4.69 20.53
N ALA A 353 -2.87 -5.03 21.01
CA ALA A 353 -1.67 -4.25 20.77
C ALA A 353 -1.39 -3.93 19.28
N PRO A 354 -1.39 -4.89 18.33
CA PRO A 354 -1.18 -4.58 16.92
C PRO A 354 -2.32 -3.75 16.30
N ILE A 355 -3.56 -3.97 16.73
CA ILE A 355 -4.74 -3.23 16.25
C ILE A 355 -4.63 -1.76 16.65
N VAL A 356 -4.40 -1.49 17.94
CA VAL A 356 -4.27 -0.13 18.48
C VAL A 356 -3.01 0.56 17.92
N ARG A 357 -1.88 -0.15 17.86
CA ARG A 357 -0.63 0.39 17.30
C ARG A 357 -0.80 0.78 15.83
N GLY A 358 -1.40 -0.08 15.01
CA GLY A 358 -1.65 0.21 13.60
C GLY A 358 -2.54 1.44 13.42
N TRP A 359 -3.62 1.51 14.18
CA TRP A 359 -4.53 2.67 14.16
C TRP A 359 -3.83 3.96 14.58
N ARG A 360 -3.12 3.97 15.71
CA ARG A 360 -2.37 5.14 16.19
C ARG A 360 -1.27 5.56 15.21
N ASN A 361 -0.55 4.61 14.61
CA ASN A 361 0.46 4.91 13.58
C ASN A 361 -0.15 5.56 12.33
N TYR A 362 -1.33 5.12 11.91
CA TYR A 362 -2.04 5.72 10.78
C TYR A 362 -2.54 7.14 11.09
N HIS A 363 -2.98 7.41 12.32
CA HIS A 363 -3.48 8.72 12.72
C HIS A 363 -2.44 9.63 13.41
N LYS A 364 -1.15 9.25 13.45
CA LYS A 364 -0.13 9.96 14.23
C LYS A 364 0.13 11.41 13.83
N TRP A 365 -0.21 11.76 12.59
CA TRP A 365 -0.07 13.11 12.04
C TRP A 365 -1.30 14.01 12.24
N CYS A 366 -2.36 13.45 12.84
CA CYS A 366 -3.60 14.16 13.15
C CYS A 366 -3.57 14.74 14.56
N ASP A 367 -4.60 15.53 14.86
CA ASP A 367 -4.94 15.85 16.23
C ASP A 367 -5.55 14.63 16.92
N MET A 368 -4.92 14.21 18.01
CA MET A 368 -5.25 13.03 18.81
C MET A 368 -5.45 13.37 20.30
N SER A 369 -5.52 14.66 20.63
CA SER A 369 -5.61 15.12 22.03
C SER A 369 -6.98 14.88 22.66
N ASP A 370 -8.02 14.66 21.86
CA ASP A 370 -9.37 14.40 22.37
C ASP A 370 -9.42 13.06 23.14
N SER A 371 -10.15 13.06 24.25
CA SER A 371 -10.51 11.86 25.03
C SER A 371 -11.06 10.73 24.16
N ARG A 372 -11.83 11.07 23.11
CA ARG A 372 -12.34 10.11 22.12
C ARG A 372 -11.18 9.44 21.40
N ASP A 373 -10.27 10.22 20.83
CA ASP A 373 -9.24 9.74 19.92
C ASP A 373 -8.01 9.17 20.66
N SER A 374 -7.83 9.51 21.93
CA SER A 374 -6.87 8.86 22.83
C SER A 374 -7.21 7.40 23.15
N LEU A 375 -8.43 6.94 22.82
CA LEU A 375 -8.97 5.62 23.17
C LEU A 375 -9.06 5.37 24.69
N TRP A 376 -9.27 6.43 25.46
CA TRP A 376 -9.35 6.34 26.92
C TRP A 376 -10.49 5.43 27.41
N PHE A 377 -11.71 5.59 26.86
CA PHE A 377 -12.86 4.77 27.25
C PHE A 377 -12.68 3.28 26.92
N PRO A 378 -12.26 2.88 25.70
CA PRO A 378 -11.95 1.48 25.41
C PRO A 378 -10.87 0.88 26.33
N ASN A 379 -9.84 1.67 26.67
CA ASN A 379 -8.80 1.23 27.60
C ASN A 379 -9.36 0.98 29.01
N LYS A 380 -10.21 1.89 29.51
CA LYS A 380 -10.90 1.72 30.82
C LYS A 380 -11.80 0.47 30.82
N ALA A 381 -12.52 0.21 29.72
CA ALA A 381 -13.34 -0.98 29.57
C ALA A 381 -12.51 -2.28 29.55
N ALA A 382 -11.40 -2.30 28.83
CA ALA A 382 -10.47 -3.42 28.84
C ALA A 382 -9.90 -3.68 30.24
N LYS A 383 -9.48 -2.62 30.95
CA LYS A 383 -9.00 -2.72 32.33
C LYS A 383 -10.03 -3.35 33.26
N ARG A 384 -11.30 -2.93 33.19
CA ARG A 384 -12.38 -3.54 33.98
C ARG A 384 -12.53 -5.03 33.68
N LYS A 385 -12.51 -5.43 32.41
CA LYS A 385 -12.60 -6.85 32.02
C LYS A 385 -11.40 -7.67 32.50
N PHE A 386 -10.21 -7.10 32.48
CA PHE A 386 -9.00 -7.76 32.96
C PHE A 386 -9.01 -7.98 34.48
N LEU A 387 -9.64 -7.09 35.25
CA LEU A 387 -9.76 -7.22 36.71
C LEU A 387 -10.80 -8.26 37.16
N ILE A 388 -11.74 -8.64 36.30
CA ILE A 388 -12.75 -9.68 36.61
C ILE A 388 -12.12 -11.09 36.57
N GLU A 389 -10.97 -11.25 35.91
CA GLU A 389 -10.28 -12.54 35.89
C GLU A 389 -9.69 -12.86 37.27
N LYS A 390 -10.18 -13.93 37.91
CA LYS A 390 -9.89 -14.36 39.30
C LYS A 390 -8.40 -14.43 39.69
N LYS A 391 -7.47 -14.45 38.72
CA LYS A 391 -6.02 -14.61 38.93
C LYS A 391 -5.19 -13.34 38.68
N MET A 392 -5.80 -12.16 38.53
CA MET A 392 -5.08 -10.94 38.17
C MET A 392 -5.17 -9.83 39.24
N ASN A 393 -4.02 -9.30 39.63
CA ASN A 393 -3.98 -8.15 40.53
C ASN A 393 -4.11 -6.81 39.77
N ARG A 394 -4.33 -5.72 40.52
CA ARG A 394 -4.53 -4.37 39.94
C ARG A 394 -3.33 -3.87 39.14
N TYR A 395 -2.11 -4.21 39.56
CA TYR A 395 -0.87 -3.79 38.90
C TYR A 395 -0.68 -4.48 37.55
N GLU A 396 -0.87 -5.80 37.52
CA GLU A 396 -0.81 -6.63 36.30
C GLU A 396 -1.85 -6.19 35.27
N ALA A 397 -3.06 -5.82 35.70
CA ALA A 397 -4.07 -5.30 34.81
C ALA A 397 -3.66 -3.96 34.17
N VAL A 398 -3.00 -3.08 34.93
CA VAL A 398 -2.48 -1.81 34.40
C VAL A 398 -1.33 -2.04 33.41
N GLU A 399 -0.38 -2.89 33.77
CA GLU A 399 0.73 -3.38 32.91
C GLU A 399 0.20 -3.93 31.58
N LEU A 400 -0.78 -4.81 31.62
CA LEU A 400 -1.39 -5.41 30.43
C LEU A 400 -2.16 -4.39 29.60
N CYS A 401 -2.82 -3.43 30.23
CA CYS A 401 -3.47 -2.32 29.50
C CYS A 401 -2.43 -1.44 28.78
N LYS A 402 -1.29 -1.14 29.40
CA LYS A 402 -0.19 -0.41 28.73
C LYS A 402 0.33 -1.18 27.51
N LYS A 403 0.46 -2.50 27.63
CA LYS A 403 0.85 -3.39 26.50
C LYS A 403 -0.24 -3.44 25.41
N ALA A 404 -1.51 -3.48 25.79
CA ALA A 404 -2.67 -3.55 24.89
C ALA A 404 -2.93 -2.23 24.14
N PHE A 405 -2.69 -1.09 24.78
CA PHE A 405 -2.90 0.26 24.23
C PHE A 405 -1.58 1.04 24.12
N PRO A 406 -0.62 0.57 23.30
CA PRO A 406 0.71 1.16 23.22
C PRO A 406 0.64 2.61 22.76
N THR A 407 1.32 3.51 23.47
CA THR A 407 1.43 4.92 23.08
C THR A 407 2.27 5.04 21.81
N VAL A 408 1.89 5.98 20.95
CA VAL A 408 2.63 6.34 19.73
C VAL A 408 2.82 7.84 19.80
N ARG A 409 4.03 8.30 19.48
CA ARG A 409 4.31 9.73 19.40
C ARG A 409 3.47 10.32 18.27
N THR A 410 2.66 11.33 18.61
CA THR A 410 1.86 12.08 17.65
C THR A 410 2.49 13.45 17.43
N LYS A 411 2.40 13.97 16.21
CA LYS A 411 2.83 15.32 15.85
C LYS A 411 1.91 15.83 14.76
N ARG A 412 1.18 16.92 14.99
CA ARG A 412 0.28 17.48 13.97
C ARG A 412 1.08 17.87 12.72
N PHE A 413 0.67 17.37 11.55
CA PHE A 413 1.25 17.72 10.24
C PHE A 413 2.78 17.56 10.13
N GLY A 414 3.35 16.57 10.81
CA GLY A 414 4.79 16.30 10.80
C GLY A 414 5.28 15.39 9.66
N HIS A 415 4.40 14.97 8.75
CA HIS A 415 4.73 14.08 7.65
C HIS A 415 5.53 14.81 6.56
N THR A 416 6.60 14.18 6.06
CA THR A 416 7.40 14.73 4.97
C THR A 416 6.83 14.28 3.63
N MET A 417 6.20 15.20 2.90
CA MET A 417 5.58 14.93 1.61
C MET A 417 6.60 14.60 0.51
N VAL A 418 6.20 13.82 -0.50
CA VAL A 418 6.98 13.68 -1.74
C VAL A 418 7.07 15.03 -2.47
N THR A 419 8.25 15.42 -2.92
CA THR A 419 8.45 16.69 -3.61
C THR A 419 8.08 16.59 -5.09
N GLY A 420 7.11 17.40 -5.53
CA GLY A 420 6.70 17.50 -6.94
C GLY A 420 6.45 16.15 -7.60
N THR A 421 7.07 15.96 -8.76
CA THR A 421 6.98 14.74 -9.60
C THR A 421 8.05 13.70 -9.27
N LYS A 422 8.80 13.82 -8.16
CA LYS A 422 9.80 12.82 -7.80
C LYS A 422 9.21 11.43 -7.77
N SER A 423 10.00 10.48 -8.28
CA SER A 423 9.64 9.08 -8.40
C SER A 423 10.79 8.22 -7.86
N PRO A 424 10.52 7.09 -7.20
CA PRO A 424 11.57 6.14 -6.82
C PRO A 424 12.52 5.71 -7.94
N TYR A 425 12.08 5.86 -9.18
CA TYR A 425 12.82 5.50 -10.39
C TYR A 425 13.66 6.66 -10.98
N ASP A 426 13.60 7.87 -10.39
CA ASP A 426 14.42 9.03 -10.81
C ASP A 426 15.93 8.80 -10.58
N GLY A 427 16.26 7.98 -9.58
CA GLY A 427 17.63 7.65 -9.21
C GLY A 427 18.20 8.46 -8.05
N ASP A 428 17.40 9.34 -7.44
CA ASP A 428 17.76 10.08 -6.23
C ASP A 428 17.56 9.20 -4.99
N LEU A 429 18.41 8.18 -4.87
CA LEU A 429 18.38 7.22 -3.76
C LEU A 429 18.54 7.91 -2.40
N VAL A 430 19.31 9.00 -2.36
CA VAL A 430 19.57 9.77 -1.13
C VAL A 430 18.28 10.42 -0.64
N TYR A 431 17.54 11.10 -1.52
CA TYR A 431 16.23 11.68 -1.19
C TYR A 431 15.27 10.63 -0.66
N TRP A 432 15.08 9.52 -1.39
CA TRP A 432 14.13 8.49 -1.02
C TRP A 432 14.48 7.80 0.29
N SER A 433 15.79 7.58 0.52
CA SER A 433 16.27 6.95 1.75
C SER A 433 16.15 7.85 2.98
N LYS A 434 16.55 9.13 2.85
CA LYS A 434 16.37 10.14 3.91
C LYS A 434 14.90 10.32 4.26
N ARG A 435 14.03 10.52 3.25
CA ARG A 435 12.58 10.66 3.46
C ARG A 435 12.01 9.44 4.17
N LYS A 436 12.34 8.24 3.71
CA LYS A 436 11.86 7.00 4.35
C LYS A 436 12.28 6.91 5.81
N SER A 437 13.49 7.36 6.15
CA SER A 437 13.94 7.41 7.54
C SER A 437 13.10 8.33 8.42
N THR A 438 12.53 9.41 7.88
CA THR A 438 11.64 10.31 8.63
C THR A 438 10.28 9.68 8.96
N LEU A 439 9.88 8.61 8.24
CA LEU A 439 8.62 7.91 8.48
C LEU A 439 8.68 7.01 9.71
N TYR A 440 9.89 6.61 10.12
CA TYR A 440 10.16 5.77 11.27
C TYR A 440 10.55 6.59 12.50
N ASP A 441 10.07 6.15 13.66
CA ASP A 441 10.34 6.75 14.96
C ASP A 441 11.23 5.84 15.84
N ASN A 442 11.67 6.37 16.97
CA ASN A 442 12.36 5.65 18.04
C ASN A 442 13.62 4.87 17.57
N HIS A 443 13.75 3.61 17.98
CA HIS A 443 14.90 2.75 17.69
C HIS A 443 15.13 2.55 16.19
N THR A 444 14.06 2.45 15.39
CA THR A 444 14.17 2.25 13.94
C THR A 444 14.81 3.46 13.27
N SER A 445 14.40 4.67 13.63
CA SER A 445 15.02 5.91 13.12
C SER A 445 16.49 6.02 13.50
N LYS A 446 16.82 5.70 14.77
CA LYS A 446 18.20 5.74 15.27
C LYS A 446 19.10 4.71 14.56
N ALA A 447 18.62 3.48 14.37
CA ALA A 447 19.34 2.45 13.63
C ALA A 447 19.55 2.82 12.16
N LEU A 448 18.53 3.39 11.50
CA LEU A 448 18.64 3.89 10.13
C LEU A 448 19.71 4.97 9.99
N LYS A 449 19.72 5.98 10.88
CA LYS A 449 20.74 7.04 10.85
C LYS A 449 22.15 6.50 11.09
N ARG A 450 22.31 5.59 12.05
CA ARG A 450 23.59 4.93 12.37
C ARG A 450 24.17 4.17 11.17
N GLN A 451 23.31 3.53 10.39
CA GLN A 451 23.69 2.72 9.23
C GLN A 451 23.70 3.52 7.91
N ASN A 452 23.70 4.86 7.98
CA ASN A 452 23.62 5.75 6.81
C ASN A 452 22.46 5.38 5.85
N HIS A 453 21.32 5.01 6.43
CA HIS A 453 20.10 4.59 5.73
C HIS A 453 20.29 3.39 4.79
N SER A 454 21.28 2.55 5.06
CA SER A 454 21.54 1.29 4.37
C SER A 454 21.16 0.08 5.23
N CYS A 455 20.72 -0.99 4.57
CA CYS A 455 20.40 -2.25 5.22
C CYS A 455 21.69 -2.97 5.60
N GLU A 456 21.86 -3.31 6.89
CA GLU A 456 23.08 -3.97 7.40
C GLU A 456 23.41 -5.27 6.66
N TYR A 457 22.38 -6.06 6.34
CA TYR A 457 22.56 -7.38 5.74
C TYR A 457 22.95 -7.33 4.26
N CYS A 458 22.39 -6.40 3.48
CA CYS A 458 22.59 -6.37 2.04
C CYS A 458 23.34 -5.12 1.55
N GLY A 459 23.62 -4.14 2.40
CA GLY A 459 24.26 -2.87 2.05
C GLY A 459 23.48 -2.00 1.07
N LEU A 460 22.24 -2.36 0.69
CA LEU A 460 21.39 -1.53 -0.17
C LEU A 460 20.68 -0.46 0.67
N MET A 461 20.57 0.74 0.13
CA MET A 461 19.77 1.80 0.74
C MET A 461 18.30 1.41 0.82
N PHE A 462 17.62 1.85 1.87
CA PHE A 462 16.18 1.67 1.98
C PHE A 462 15.46 2.57 0.97
N ASN A 463 14.88 1.97 -0.07
CA ASN A 463 13.99 2.64 -1.01
C ASN A 463 12.53 2.56 -0.54
N CYS A 464 11.59 3.17 -1.25
CA CYS A 464 10.16 3.25 -0.89
C CYS A 464 9.40 1.91 -0.69
N ASP A 465 9.75 0.83 -1.38
CA ASP A 465 8.84 -0.33 -1.54
C ASP A 465 8.79 -1.29 -0.36
N GLU A 466 9.91 -1.44 0.35
CA GLU A 466 10.05 -2.55 1.28
C GLU A 466 10.03 -2.09 2.74
N SER A 467 9.27 -2.73 3.63
CA SER A 467 9.27 -2.31 5.03
C SER A 467 10.64 -2.50 5.72
N VAL A 468 11.02 -1.54 6.57
CA VAL A 468 12.20 -1.64 7.43
C VAL A 468 11.84 -2.46 8.66
N HIS A 469 12.59 -3.54 8.89
CA HIS A 469 12.53 -4.36 10.09
C HIS A 469 13.74 -4.09 10.97
N LEU A 470 13.56 -4.18 12.28
CA LEU A 470 14.67 -4.23 13.23
C LEU A 470 15.02 -5.69 13.52
N HIS A 471 16.32 -5.98 13.55
CA HIS A 471 16.89 -7.28 13.88
C HIS A 471 17.80 -7.15 15.09
N HIS A 472 17.66 -8.07 16.04
CA HIS A 472 18.56 -8.19 17.20
C HIS A 472 19.75 -9.05 16.78
N VAL A 473 20.95 -8.47 16.77
CA VAL A 473 22.18 -9.13 16.29
C VAL A 473 22.56 -10.31 17.19
N ASP A 474 22.41 -10.15 18.51
CA ASP A 474 22.65 -11.19 19.52
C ASP A 474 21.54 -12.27 19.58
N GLY A 475 20.42 -12.06 18.89
CA GLY A 475 19.23 -12.92 18.94
C GLY A 475 18.43 -12.82 20.25
N ASN A 476 18.78 -11.93 21.17
CA ASN A 476 18.01 -11.62 22.37
C ASN A 476 17.00 -10.51 22.07
N HIS A 477 15.72 -10.87 22.07
CA HIS A 477 14.62 -9.98 21.69
C HIS A 477 14.18 -9.02 22.80
N ASP A 478 14.76 -9.18 23.99
CA ASP A 478 14.45 -8.36 25.17
C ASP A 478 15.44 -7.21 25.34
N ASN A 479 16.55 -7.21 24.60
CA ASN A 479 17.60 -6.19 24.68
C ASN A 479 17.52 -5.16 23.54
N TRP A 480 16.88 -4.02 23.84
CA TRP A 480 16.69 -2.90 22.89
C TRP A 480 17.87 -1.90 22.84
N LYS A 481 19.07 -2.29 23.29
CA LYS A 481 20.29 -1.48 23.17
C LYS A 481 20.55 -1.14 21.69
N LEU A 482 20.84 0.13 21.41
CA LEU A 482 20.99 0.63 20.02
C LEU A 482 22.09 -0.08 19.22
N LYS A 483 23.16 -0.53 19.88
CA LYS A 483 24.24 -1.30 19.25
C LYS A 483 23.79 -2.70 18.81
N ASN A 484 22.77 -3.27 19.46
CA ASN A 484 22.24 -4.60 19.16
C ASN A 484 21.17 -4.58 18.05
N LEU A 485 20.64 -3.40 17.70
CA LEU A 485 19.56 -3.27 16.73
C LEU A 485 20.10 -2.91 15.36
N ALA A 486 19.91 -3.80 14.39
CA ALA A 486 20.21 -3.59 12.98
C ALA A 486 18.93 -3.33 12.19
N ALA A 487 18.86 -2.21 11.47
CA ALA A 487 17.82 -1.95 10.49
C ALA A 487 18.10 -2.77 9.23
N ILE A 488 17.14 -3.61 8.83
CA ILE A 488 17.24 -4.46 7.65
C ILE A 488 15.95 -4.48 6.84
N HIS A 489 16.05 -4.80 5.56
CA HIS A 489 14.90 -5.05 4.70
C HIS A 489 14.07 -6.23 5.21
N GLN A 490 12.75 -6.18 5.11
CA GLN A 490 11.86 -7.31 5.47
C GLN A 490 12.29 -8.64 4.83
N SER A 491 12.64 -8.64 3.55
CA SER A 491 13.13 -9.78 2.79
C SER A 491 14.51 -10.26 3.25
N CYS A 492 15.38 -9.35 3.69
CA CYS A 492 16.67 -9.70 4.31
C CYS A 492 16.43 -10.31 5.70
N HIS A 493 15.48 -9.78 6.46
CA HIS A 493 15.10 -10.35 7.75
C HIS A 493 14.59 -11.79 7.60
N GLN A 494 13.78 -12.07 6.57
CA GLN A 494 13.37 -13.43 6.24
C GLN A 494 14.57 -14.34 5.90
N GLN A 495 15.55 -13.84 5.16
CA GLN A 495 16.74 -14.61 4.79
C GLN A 495 17.60 -14.98 6.00
N ILE A 496 17.83 -14.04 6.92
CA ILE A 496 18.57 -14.32 8.15
C ILE A 496 17.92 -15.47 8.93
N HIS A 497 16.60 -15.49 9.01
CA HIS A 497 15.85 -16.55 9.68
C HIS A 497 15.67 -17.83 8.83
N TRP A 498 16.00 -17.83 7.54
CA TRP A 498 16.06 -19.06 6.72
C TRP A 498 17.32 -19.89 6.99
N SER A 499 18.39 -19.22 7.43
CA SER A 499 19.70 -19.80 7.66
C SER A 499 19.90 -20.31 9.08
N LYS A 500 19.01 -20.00 10.02
CA LYS A 500 19.04 -20.59 11.37
C LYS A 500 18.31 -21.93 11.35
N PRO A 501 18.96 -23.07 11.66
CA PRO A 501 18.23 -24.32 11.86
C PRO A 501 17.23 -24.15 13.02
N LYS A 502 15.99 -24.60 12.81
CA LYS A 502 15.02 -24.74 13.90
C LYS A 502 15.49 -25.90 14.77
N GLY A 503 16.23 -25.61 15.84
CA GLY A 503 16.61 -26.62 16.83
C GLY A 503 17.92 -26.32 17.52
N LYS A 504 17.84 -25.61 18.65
CA LYS A 504 18.25 -26.13 19.96
C LYS A 504 17.48 -25.30 21.00
N PRO A 505 16.68 -25.91 21.89
CA PRO A 505 16.25 -25.22 23.09
C PRO A 505 17.52 -24.81 23.84
N ARG A 506 17.63 -23.52 24.21
CA ARG A 506 18.66 -23.10 25.17
C ARG A 506 18.18 -23.60 26.53
N GLY A 507 18.89 -24.56 27.09
CA GLY A 507 18.76 -24.96 28.49
C GLY A 507 19.18 -23.84 29.42
#